data_AF-A0A832Q901-F1
#
_entry.id   AF-A0A832Q901-F1
#
_cell.length_a   1.000
_cell.length_b   1.000
_cell.length_c   1.000
_cell.angle_alpha   90.00
_cell.angle_beta   90.00
_cell.angle_gamma   90.00
#
_symmetry.space_group_name_H-M   'P 1'
#
loop_
_entity.id
_entity.type
_entity.pdbx_description
1 polymer ?
#
loop_
_entity_poly.entity_id
_entity_poly.type
_entity_poly.pdbx_seq_one_letter_code
_entity_poly.pdbx_strand_id
1 'polypeptide(L)'
;MALEDFRSKGPSGGLATMLTGMGSLAYGELAGERIRLGLLLNDPEEEQDCFSDNTHWSHYYDAVGISNVYRGRYQRTDGSVVGSAGLEAFLHQHEPALHAEMNARLEETESAMRVMVDLGEAGQPFDMLIAQGNTEGEAVVNRVVEALMEETRSIEKIINALQLQNVSIEGSSSLPERS
;
A
#
# COMPACT_ATOMS: atom_id res chain seq x y z
N MET A 1 9.87 9.43 23.03
CA MET A 1 9.10 8.18 23.18
C MET A 1 9.13 7.30 21.92
N ALA A 2 8.43 7.59 20.82
CA ALA A 2 8.39 6.69 19.64
C ALA A 2 9.75 6.50 18.92
N LEU A 3 10.54 7.58 18.75
CA LEU A 3 11.87 7.49 18.13
C LEU A 3 12.89 6.74 19.00
N GLU A 4 12.78 6.90 20.32
CA GLU A 4 13.64 6.20 21.28
C GLU A 4 13.33 4.70 21.31
N ASP A 5 12.03 4.35 21.28
CA ASP A 5 11.57 2.97 21.12
C ASP A 5 12.12 2.34 19.83
N PHE A 6 11.93 2.99 18.68
CA PHE A 6 12.43 2.48 17.39
C PHE A 6 13.96 2.25 17.40
N ARG A 7 14.72 3.20 17.95
CA ARG A 7 16.18 3.07 18.06
C ARG A 7 16.59 1.93 19.01
N SER A 8 15.83 1.70 20.08
CA SER A 8 16.12 0.64 21.05
C SER A 8 15.97 -0.78 20.48
N LYS A 9 15.19 -0.94 19.40
CA LYS A 9 14.94 -2.22 18.71
C LYS A 9 16.11 -2.71 17.84
N GLY A 10 17.15 -1.88 17.66
CA GLY A 10 18.31 -2.19 16.81
C GLY A 10 17.96 -2.34 15.32
N PRO A 11 18.94 -2.66 14.45
CA PRO A 11 18.74 -2.70 13.01
C PRO A 11 17.64 -3.68 12.55
N SER A 12 17.65 -4.92 13.04
CA SER A 12 16.65 -5.93 12.68
C SER A 12 15.24 -5.57 13.16
N GLY A 13 15.12 -5.02 14.38
CA GLY A 13 13.82 -4.59 14.87
C GLY A 13 13.30 -3.31 14.20
N GLY A 14 14.20 -2.45 13.69
CA GLY A 14 13.84 -1.34 12.82
C GLY A 14 13.30 -1.80 11.47
N LEU A 15 13.96 -2.78 10.84
CA LEU A 15 13.47 -3.43 9.61
C LEU A 15 12.11 -4.10 9.82
N ALA A 16 11.96 -4.85 10.91
CA ALA A 16 10.69 -5.46 11.29
C ALA A 16 9.58 -4.40 11.43
N THR A 17 9.85 -3.29 12.12
CA THR A 17 8.87 -2.21 12.30
C THR A 17 8.47 -1.57 10.97
N MET A 18 9.42 -1.30 10.08
CA MET A 18 9.14 -0.73 8.76
C MET A 18 8.28 -1.66 7.90
N LEU A 19 8.65 -2.94 7.81
CA LEU A 19 7.93 -3.94 7.01
C LEU A 19 6.54 -4.24 7.59
N THR A 20 6.39 -4.28 8.91
CA THR A 20 5.08 -4.37 9.58
C THR A 20 4.19 -3.20 9.17
N GLY A 21 4.70 -1.96 9.25
CA GLY A 21 3.92 -0.76 8.91
C GLY A 21 3.51 -0.73 7.44
N MET A 22 4.44 -1.07 6.53
CA MET A 22 4.16 -1.16 5.11
C MET A 22 3.07 -2.20 4.80
N GLY A 23 3.21 -3.42 5.31
CA GLY A 23 2.24 -4.49 5.05
C GLY A 23 0.87 -4.21 5.67
N SER A 24 0.84 -3.64 6.88
CA SER A 24 -0.43 -3.33 7.57
C SER A 24 -1.20 -2.21 6.87
N LEU A 25 -0.50 -1.18 6.38
CA LEU A 25 -1.12 -0.13 5.58
C LEU A 25 -1.60 -0.67 4.23
N ALA A 26 -0.79 -1.48 3.54
CA ALA A 26 -1.16 -2.04 2.24
C ALA A 26 -2.40 -2.94 2.33
N TYR A 27 -2.40 -3.90 3.25
CA TYR A 27 -3.44 -4.92 3.34
C TYR A 27 -4.55 -4.56 4.29
N GLY A 28 -4.24 -4.43 5.58
CA GLY A 28 -5.25 -4.26 6.63
C GLY A 28 -6.07 -3.00 6.42
N GLU A 29 -5.40 -1.88 6.20
CA GLU A 29 -6.04 -0.58 6.05
C GLU A 29 -6.55 -0.32 4.64
N LEU A 30 -5.66 -0.23 3.64
CA LEU A 30 -6.04 0.17 2.28
C LEU A 30 -6.89 -0.89 1.60
N ALA A 31 -6.33 -2.08 1.36
CA ALA A 31 -7.03 -3.12 0.61
C ALA A 31 -8.27 -3.61 1.36
N GLY A 32 -8.18 -3.76 2.68
CA GLY A 32 -9.23 -4.32 3.53
C GLY A 32 -10.33 -3.33 3.85
N GLU A 33 -10.03 -2.38 4.73
CA GLU A 33 -11.05 -1.52 5.34
C GLU A 33 -11.46 -0.37 4.44
N ARG A 34 -10.51 0.31 3.78
CA ARG A 34 -10.80 1.57 3.06
C ARG A 34 -11.35 1.36 1.65
N ILE A 35 -10.88 0.33 0.95
CA ILE A 35 -11.23 0.12 -0.47
C ILE A 35 -12.29 -0.96 -0.63
N ARG A 36 -12.03 -2.17 -0.11
CA ARG A 36 -12.89 -3.32 -0.40
C ARG A 36 -14.22 -3.28 0.33
N LEU A 37 -14.30 -2.67 1.52
CA LEU A 37 -15.54 -2.61 2.28
C LEU A 37 -16.64 -1.86 1.51
N GLY A 38 -16.35 -0.65 1.02
CA GLY A 38 -17.29 0.12 0.20
C GLY A 38 -17.72 -0.63 -1.05
N LEU A 39 -16.79 -1.33 -1.71
CA LEU A 39 -17.09 -2.17 -2.87
C LEU A 39 -18.03 -3.35 -2.53
N LEU A 40 -17.79 -4.04 -1.41
CA LEU A 40 -18.62 -5.19 -0.98
C LEU A 40 -20.04 -4.75 -0.64
N LEU A 41 -20.19 -3.58 -0.02
CA LEU A 41 -21.48 -3.03 0.37
C LEU A 41 -22.19 -2.31 -0.79
N ASN A 42 -21.46 -1.97 -1.85
CA ASN A 42 -21.92 -1.06 -2.91
C ASN A 42 -22.49 0.24 -2.32
N ASP A 43 -21.87 0.73 -1.25
CA ASP A 43 -22.34 1.87 -0.46
C ASP A 43 -21.41 3.08 -0.64
N PRO A 44 -21.87 4.11 -1.37
CA PRO A 44 -21.16 5.39 -1.49
C PRO A 44 -20.81 6.06 -0.16
N GLU A 45 -21.59 5.83 0.91
CA GLU A 45 -21.37 6.45 2.22
C GLU A 45 -20.19 5.83 2.98
N GLU A 46 -19.69 4.69 2.52
CA GLU A 46 -18.48 4.04 3.06
C GLU A 46 -17.19 4.58 2.40
N GLU A 47 -17.30 5.55 1.48
CA GLU A 47 -16.15 6.25 0.91
C GLU A 47 -15.47 7.17 1.95
N GLN A 48 -14.13 7.06 2.07
CA GLN A 48 -13.33 7.77 3.06
C GLN A 48 -13.45 9.31 3.00
N ASP A 49 -13.38 9.91 1.80
CA ASP A 49 -13.37 11.36 1.60
C ASP A 49 -14.62 11.88 0.86
N CYS A 50 -15.79 11.26 1.12
CA CYS A 50 -17.06 11.49 0.42
C CYS A 50 -17.53 12.95 0.32
N PHE A 51 -17.13 13.84 1.24
CA PHE A 51 -17.50 15.26 1.18
C PHE A 51 -16.65 16.09 0.21
N SER A 52 -15.53 15.55 -0.25
CA SER A 52 -14.54 16.27 -1.06
C SER A 52 -14.22 15.60 -2.39
N ASP A 53 -14.82 14.45 -2.67
CA ASP A 53 -14.57 13.62 -3.86
C ASP A 53 -13.07 13.38 -4.10
N ASN A 54 -12.30 13.12 -3.02
CA ASN A 54 -10.83 13.08 -3.07
C ASN A 54 -10.24 11.70 -2.71
N THR A 55 -11.07 10.68 -2.55
CA THR A 55 -10.63 9.36 -2.07
C THR A 55 -9.61 8.71 -2.98
N HIS A 56 -9.71 8.91 -4.30
CA HIS A 56 -8.72 8.40 -5.26
C HIS A 56 -7.31 8.93 -4.97
N TRP A 57 -7.18 10.21 -4.59
CA TRP A 57 -5.90 10.81 -4.22
C TRP A 57 -5.42 10.32 -2.86
N SER A 58 -6.31 10.21 -1.88
CA SER A 58 -5.93 9.71 -0.54
C SER A 58 -5.39 8.29 -0.61
N HIS A 59 -6.06 7.39 -1.33
CA HIS A 59 -5.57 6.03 -1.56
C HIS A 59 -4.26 6.00 -2.35
N TYR A 60 -4.14 6.83 -3.40
CA TYR A 60 -2.91 6.92 -4.18
C TYR A 60 -1.73 7.37 -3.32
N TYR A 61 -1.90 8.39 -2.48
CA TYR A 61 -0.80 8.91 -1.67
C TYR A 61 -0.44 8.02 -0.48
N ASP A 62 -1.37 7.23 0.06
CA ASP A 62 -1.05 6.18 1.03
C ASP A 62 -0.14 5.11 0.37
N ALA A 63 -0.46 4.67 -0.86
CA ALA A 63 0.38 3.74 -1.63
C ALA A 63 1.77 4.33 -1.95
N VAL A 64 1.83 5.60 -2.37
CA VAL A 64 3.10 6.32 -2.54
C VAL A 64 3.89 6.40 -1.22
N GLY A 65 3.21 6.51 -0.09
CA GLY A 65 3.81 6.46 1.25
C GLY A 65 4.58 5.16 1.49
N ILE A 66 3.96 4.00 1.19
CA ILE A 66 4.60 2.68 1.29
C ILE A 66 5.85 2.63 0.41
N SER A 67 5.70 3.10 -0.83
CA SER A 67 6.78 3.14 -1.81
C SER A 67 7.96 4.02 -1.37
N ASN A 68 7.68 5.18 -0.77
CA ASN A 68 8.69 6.08 -0.23
C ASN A 68 9.47 5.44 0.93
N VAL A 69 8.79 4.67 1.80
CA VAL A 69 9.45 3.94 2.90
C VAL A 69 10.39 2.88 2.35
N TYR A 70 9.96 2.08 1.36
CA TYR A 70 10.80 1.08 0.70
C TYR A 70 12.05 1.72 0.09
N ARG A 71 11.84 2.77 -0.70
CA ARG A 71 12.87 3.49 -1.46
C ARG A 71 13.80 4.33 -0.59
N GLY A 72 13.39 4.64 0.64
CA GLY A 72 14.14 5.51 1.55
C GLY A 72 14.28 6.96 1.07
N ARG A 73 13.33 7.42 0.22
CA ARG A 73 13.35 8.76 -0.37
C ARG A 73 11.94 9.34 -0.46
N TYR A 74 11.85 10.65 -0.35
CA TYR A 74 10.62 11.43 -0.52
C TYR A 74 10.92 12.64 -1.38
N GLN A 75 10.08 12.88 -2.39
CA GLN A 75 10.10 14.10 -3.17
C GLN A 75 9.16 15.12 -2.51
N ARG A 76 9.72 16.26 -2.09
CA ARG A 76 8.96 17.37 -1.52
C ARG A 76 8.11 18.07 -2.59
N THR A 77 7.15 18.85 -2.14
CA THR A 77 6.28 19.67 -2.99
C THR A 77 7.02 20.71 -3.83
N ASP A 78 8.22 21.12 -3.41
CA ASP A 78 9.12 21.99 -4.18
C ASP A 78 9.99 21.25 -5.21
N GLY A 79 9.81 19.93 -5.34
CA GLY A 79 10.56 19.05 -6.23
C GLY A 79 11.89 18.56 -5.66
N SER A 80 12.36 19.08 -4.53
CA SER A 80 13.60 18.62 -3.88
C SER A 80 13.41 17.21 -3.29
N VAL A 81 14.47 16.40 -3.34
CA VAL A 81 14.45 15.03 -2.78
C VAL A 81 15.16 15.01 -1.44
N VAL A 82 14.55 14.36 -0.45
CA VAL A 82 15.21 13.95 0.79
C VAL A 82 15.27 12.43 0.82
N GLY A 83 16.44 11.89 1.14
CA GLY A 83 16.60 10.45 1.22
C GLY A 83 17.99 10.04 1.65
N SER A 84 18.13 8.76 1.95
CA SER A 84 19.39 8.09 2.25
C SER A 84 19.31 6.64 1.78
N ALA A 85 20.36 5.84 1.95
CA ALA A 85 20.29 4.41 1.68
C ALA A 85 19.15 3.79 2.52
N GLY A 86 18.12 3.28 1.85
CA GLY A 86 16.93 2.69 2.46
C GLY A 86 16.88 1.17 2.35
N LEU A 87 15.69 0.63 2.58
CA LEU A 87 15.40 -0.80 2.45
C LEU A 87 15.67 -1.32 1.03
N GLU A 88 15.37 -0.52 0.00
CA GLU A 88 15.68 -0.80 -1.41
C GLU A 88 17.16 -1.13 -1.62
N ALA A 89 18.07 -0.25 -1.17
CA ALA A 89 19.51 -0.45 -1.32
C ALA A 89 20.00 -1.69 -0.55
N PHE A 90 19.43 -1.94 0.64
CA PHE A 90 19.75 -3.11 1.44
C PHE A 90 19.33 -4.41 0.75
N LEU A 91 18.10 -4.48 0.23
CA LEU A 91 17.60 -5.66 -0.48
C LEU A 91 18.29 -5.86 -1.82
N HIS A 92 18.62 -4.81 -2.55
CA HIS A 92 19.39 -4.94 -3.78
C HIS A 92 20.72 -5.65 -3.54
N GLN A 93 21.38 -5.38 -2.40
CA GLN A 93 22.65 -6.00 -2.04
C GLN A 93 22.50 -7.44 -1.53
N HIS A 94 21.48 -7.75 -0.74
CA HIS A 94 21.38 -9.02 0.00
C HIS A 94 20.37 -10.00 -0.60
N GLU A 95 19.30 -9.49 -1.19
CA GLU A 95 18.16 -10.24 -1.72
C GLU A 95 17.71 -9.68 -3.09
N PRO A 96 18.59 -9.69 -4.12
CA PRO A 96 18.35 -8.96 -5.38
C PRO A 96 17.09 -9.42 -6.13
N ALA A 97 16.70 -10.68 -5.99
CA ALA A 97 15.46 -11.20 -6.58
C ALA A 97 14.21 -10.63 -5.89
N LEU A 98 14.19 -10.57 -4.55
CA LEU A 98 13.10 -9.95 -3.80
C LEU A 98 13.07 -8.44 -3.96
N HIS A 99 14.23 -7.80 -4.14
CA HIS A 99 14.30 -6.39 -4.52
C HIS A 99 13.59 -6.13 -5.86
N ALA A 100 13.89 -6.93 -6.89
CA ALA A 100 13.24 -6.80 -8.19
C ALA A 100 11.73 -7.08 -8.10
N GLU A 101 11.33 -8.13 -7.36
CA GLU A 101 9.93 -8.45 -7.14
C GLU A 101 9.17 -7.30 -6.44
N MET A 102 9.72 -6.78 -5.35
CA MET A 102 9.08 -5.71 -4.58
C MET A 102 8.94 -4.42 -5.39
N ASN A 103 9.97 -4.04 -6.16
CA ASN A 103 9.88 -2.88 -7.04
C ASN A 103 8.78 -3.04 -8.09
N ALA A 104 8.67 -4.22 -8.70
CA ALA A 104 7.60 -4.50 -9.65
C ALA A 104 6.21 -4.41 -8.99
N ARG A 105 6.04 -4.91 -7.75
CA ARG A 105 4.77 -4.79 -7.03
C ARG A 105 4.40 -3.36 -6.67
N LEU A 106 5.35 -2.57 -6.19
CA LEU A 106 5.12 -1.14 -5.93
C LEU A 106 4.69 -0.40 -7.19
N GLU A 107 5.36 -0.67 -8.32
CA GLU A 107 5.00 -0.07 -9.62
C GLU A 107 3.61 -0.51 -10.11
N GLU A 108 3.26 -1.78 -9.93
CA GLU A 108 1.92 -2.29 -10.25
C GLU A 108 0.83 -1.63 -9.39
N THR A 109 1.06 -1.48 -8.08
CA THR A 109 0.14 -0.78 -7.17
C THR A 109 -0.01 0.68 -7.57
N GLU A 110 1.10 1.41 -7.74
CA GLU A 110 1.07 2.82 -8.15
C GLU A 110 0.37 3.02 -9.49
N SER A 111 0.55 2.11 -10.44
CA SER A 111 -0.11 2.13 -11.75
C SER A 111 -1.61 1.88 -11.65
N ALA A 112 -2.04 0.87 -10.88
CA ALA A 112 -3.46 0.60 -10.65
C ALA A 112 -4.15 1.77 -9.95
N MET A 113 -3.51 2.34 -8.93
CA MET A 113 -4.00 3.54 -8.23
C MET A 113 -4.07 4.75 -9.18
N ARG A 114 -3.10 4.91 -10.09
CA ARG A 114 -3.13 6.00 -11.08
C ARG A 114 -4.33 5.89 -12.01
N VAL A 115 -4.70 4.69 -12.45
CA VAL A 115 -5.92 4.50 -13.25
C VAL A 115 -7.16 4.98 -12.49
N MET A 116 -7.26 4.65 -11.20
CA MET A 116 -8.36 5.12 -10.35
C MET A 116 -8.34 6.65 -10.18
N VAL A 117 -7.16 7.27 -10.03
CA VAL A 117 -7.00 8.72 -10.01
C VAL A 117 -7.46 9.36 -11.32
N ASP A 118 -7.02 8.83 -12.47
CA ASP A 118 -7.34 9.39 -13.77
C ASP A 118 -8.86 9.36 -14.04
N LEU A 119 -9.57 8.34 -13.57
CA LEU A 119 -11.03 8.27 -13.63
C LEU A 119 -11.70 9.27 -12.68
N GLY A 120 -11.20 9.40 -11.45
CA GLY A 120 -11.66 10.42 -10.50
C GLY A 120 -11.58 11.83 -11.09
N GLU A 121 -10.42 12.18 -11.65
CA GLU A 121 -10.20 13.47 -12.31
C GLU A 121 -11.02 13.65 -13.61
N ALA A 122 -11.42 12.55 -14.26
CA ALA A 122 -12.32 12.57 -15.41
C ALA A 122 -13.80 12.69 -15.03
N GLY A 123 -14.13 12.83 -13.74
CA GLY A 123 -15.48 13.00 -13.23
C GLY A 123 -16.18 11.70 -12.86
N GLN A 124 -15.42 10.63 -12.61
CA GLN A 124 -15.89 9.37 -12.05
C GLN A 124 -15.20 9.13 -10.69
N PRO A 125 -15.61 9.85 -9.64
CA PRO A 125 -15.09 9.67 -8.28
C PRO A 125 -15.31 8.25 -7.76
N PHE A 126 -14.66 7.94 -6.62
CA PHE A 126 -14.58 6.59 -6.10
C PHE A 126 -15.97 5.96 -5.83
N ASP A 127 -16.91 6.70 -5.24
CA ASP A 127 -18.32 6.29 -5.09
C ASP A 127 -18.96 5.80 -6.39
N MET A 128 -18.72 6.49 -7.52
CA MET A 128 -19.23 6.07 -8.83
C MET A 128 -18.56 4.77 -9.29
N LEU A 129 -17.29 4.55 -8.97
CA LEU A 129 -16.59 3.32 -9.31
C LEU A 129 -17.13 2.12 -8.52
N ILE A 130 -17.54 2.31 -7.26
CA ILE A 130 -18.12 1.24 -6.42
C ILE A 130 -19.65 1.14 -6.51
N ALA A 131 -20.29 1.98 -7.32
CA ALA A 131 -21.74 2.00 -7.46
C ALA A 131 -22.29 0.66 -8.00
N GLN A 132 -23.43 0.24 -7.46
CA GLN A 132 -24.06 -1.02 -7.83
C GLN A 132 -24.30 -1.11 -9.35
N GLY A 133 -23.75 -2.16 -9.98
CA GLY A 133 -23.90 -2.42 -11.40
C GLY A 133 -22.87 -1.73 -12.30
N ASN A 134 -21.94 -0.94 -11.76
CA ASN A 134 -20.79 -0.43 -12.50
C ASN A 134 -19.66 -1.48 -12.57
N THR A 135 -19.78 -2.44 -13.49
CA THR A 135 -18.80 -3.53 -13.60
C THR A 135 -17.40 -3.05 -14.04
N GLU A 136 -17.32 -1.94 -14.77
CA GLU A 136 -16.03 -1.36 -15.18
C GLU A 136 -15.33 -0.69 -13.99
N GLY A 137 -16.07 0.09 -13.19
CA GLY A 137 -15.57 0.68 -11.95
C GLY A 137 -15.14 -0.37 -10.93
N GLU A 138 -15.98 -1.39 -10.72
CA GLU A 138 -15.65 -2.53 -9.85
C GLU A 138 -14.35 -3.23 -10.28
N ALA A 139 -14.12 -3.38 -11.58
CA ALA A 139 -12.89 -4.00 -12.08
C ALA A 139 -11.64 -3.15 -11.77
N VAL A 140 -11.75 -1.82 -11.86
CA VAL A 140 -10.66 -0.89 -11.48
C VAL A 140 -10.34 -1.00 -10.00
N VAL A 141 -11.36 -0.94 -9.14
CA VAL A 141 -11.20 -1.02 -7.68
C VAL A 141 -10.64 -2.38 -7.27
N ASN A 142 -11.14 -3.47 -7.85
CA ASN A 142 -10.59 -4.81 -7.61
C ASN A 142 -9.13 -4.94 -8.05
N ARG A 143 -8.73 -4.33 -9.17
CA ARG A 143 -7.33 -4.35 -9.61
C ARG A 143 -6.38 -3.69 -8.60
N VAL A 144 -6.83 -2.60 -7.97
CA VAL A 144 -6.10 -1.93 -6.89
C VAL A 144 -5.96 -2.85 -5.68
N VAL A 145 -7.05 -3.45 -5.23
CA VAL A 145 -7.05 -4.42 -4.11
C VAL A 145 -6.08 -5.57 -4.39
N GLU A 146 -6.16 -6.17 -5.58
CA GLU A 146 -5.28 -7.27 -5.98
C GLU A 146 -3.79 -6.85 -5.99
N ALA A 147 -3.47 -5.64 -6.46
CA ALA A 147 -2.09 -5.13 -6.45
C ALA A 147 -1.54 -4.98 -5.02
N LEU A 148 -2.33 -4.38 -4.11
CA LEU A 148 -1.97 -4.24 -2.70
C LEU A 148 -1.79 -5.60 -1.99
N MET A 149 -2.62 -6.59 -2.33
CA MET A 149 -2.48 -7.95 -1.81
C MET A 149 -1.17 -8.61 -2.27
N GLU A 150 -0.82 -8.49 -3.55
CA GLU A 150 0.44 -9.04 -4.08
C GLU A 150 1.66 -8.30 -3.52
N GLU A 151 1.58 -6.98 -3.33
CA GLU A 151 2.60 -6.18 -2.65
C GLU A 151 2.83 -6.68 -1.22
N THR A 152 1.75 -6.94 -0.48
CA THR A 152 1.81 -7.48 0.88
C THR A 152 2.47 -8.85 0.92
N ARG A 153 2.16 -9.74 -0.03
CA ARG A 153 2.83 -11.05 -0.12
C ARG A 153 4.33 -10.91 -0.36
N SER A 154 4.78 -9.94 -1.14
CA SER A 154 6.21 -9.66 -1.32
C SER A 154 6.85 -9.14 -0.02
N ILE A 155 6.14 -8.31 0.75
CA ILE A 155 6.58 -7.87 2.08
C ILE A 155 6.75 -9.08 3.03
N GLU A 156 5.79 -10.01 3.05
CA GLU A 156 5.88 -11.25 3.85
C GLU A 156 7.07 -12.12 3.44
N LYS A 157 7.34 -12.26 2.14
CA LYS A 157 8.53 -12.97 1.66
C LYS A 157 9.83 -12.30 2.13
N ILE A 158 9.90 -10.97 2.12
CA ILE A 158 11.05 -10.22 2.62
C ILE A 158 11.25 -10.44 4.12
N ILE A 159 10.17 -10.36 4.91
CA ILE A 159 10.21 -10.63 6.36
C ILE A 159 10.80 -12.01 6.64
N ASN A 160 10.33 -13.02 5.90
CA ASN A 160 10.79 -14.40 6.04
C ASN A 160 12.25 -14.59 5.60
N ALA A 161 12.66 -14.04 4.45
CA ALA A 161 14.03 -14.13 3.94
C ALA A 161 15.04 -13.50 4.89
N LEU A 162 14.68 -12.36 5.49
CA LEU A 162 15.50 -11.66 6.48
C LEU A 162 15.40 -12.26 7.90
N GLN A 163 14.60 -13.32 8.09
CA GLN A 163 14.38 -14.02 9.36
C GLN A 163 13.95 -13.07 10.50
N LEU A 164 13.20 -12.03 10.15
CA LEU A 164 12.77 -11.01 11.11
C LEU A 164 11.74 -11.60 12.07
N GLN A 165 11.93 -11.31 13.35
CA GLN A 165 11.07 -11.80 14.42
C GLN A 165 10.06 -10.73 14.83
N ASN A 166 8.94 -11.16 15.44
CA ASN A 166 7.90 -10.28 15.98
C ASN A 166 7.26 -9.35 14.93
N VAL A 167 7.14 -9.82 13.70
CA VAL A 167 6.39 -9.12 12.64
C VAL A 167 4.97 -9.67 12.59
N SER A 168 3.99 -8.77 12.63
CA SER A 168 2.57 -9.08 12.47
C SER A 168 2.00 -8.05 11.50
N ILE A 169 1.48 -8.50 10.35
CA ILE A 169 0.77 -7.64 9.42
C ILE A 169 -0.69 -7.61 9.86
N GLU A 170 -1.18 -6.43 10.23
CA GLU A 170 -2.56 -6.27 10.65
C GLU A 170 -3.51 -6.52 9.47
N GLY A 171 -4.65 -7.13 9.77
CA GLY A 171 -5.66 -7.48 8.78
C GLY A 171 -5.34 -8.70 7.92
N SER A 172 -4.14 -9.32 7.95
CA SER A 172 -3.77 -10.44 7.06
C SER A 172 -4.77 -11.62 7.05
N SER A 173 -5.52 -11.82 8.13
CA SER A 173 -6.56 -12.85 8.29
C SER A 173 -8.00 -12.38 8.06
N SER A 174 -8.26 -11.07 7.87
CA SER A 174 -9.62 -10.52 7.79
C SER A 174 -10.21 -10.53 6.37
N LEU A 175 -9.37 -10.60 5.35
CA LEU A 175 -9.83 -10.73 3.96
C LEU A 175 -9.85 -12.21 3.55
N PRO A 176 -10.98 -12.76 3.08
CA PRO A 176 -11.00 -14.11 2.55
C PRO A 176 -10.10 -14.19 1.31
N GLU A 177 -9.18 -15.16 1.31
CA GLU A 177 -8.53 -15.60 0.08
C GLU A 177 -9.61 -16.10 -0.88
N ARG A 178 -9.50 -15.73 -2.17
CA ARG A 178 -10.45 -16.20 -3.18
C ARG A 178 -10.51 -17.74 -3.15
N SER A 179 -11.74 -18.27 -3.06
CA SER A 179 -12.09 -19.64 -3.46
C SER A 179 -12.06 -19.80 -4.97
#